data_AF-A0A8T2IN60-F1
#
_entry.id   AF-A0A8T2IN60-F1
#
_cell.length_a   1.000
_cell.length_b   1.000
_cell.length_c   1.000
_cell.angle_alpha   90.00
_cell.angle_beta   90.00
_cell.angle_gamma   90.00
#
_symmetry.space_group_name_H-M   'P 1'
#
loop_
_entity.id
_entity.type
_entity.pdbx_description
1 polymer ?
#
loop_
_entity_poly.entity_id
_entity_poly.type
_entity_poly.pdbx_seq_one_letter_code
_entity_poly.pdbx_strand_id
1 'polypeptide(L)'
;MAPTSISVDILSSKEKNKLRKPIVEKMRRDRINSSIEQLKVLLEKQFNKQEPNVKLEKADILEMAVSYLQQQKSLTHSVEKVESDYRQGFSNCLREAVQFLRFYPESGETHKKLLNHLQAPQTLSCTSSTCVPSIDVCKQVSLANHTSKIWRPW
;
A
#
# COMPACT_ATOMS: atom_id res chain seq x y z
N MET A 1 -42.04 9.10 -48.47
CA MET A 1 -40.66 9.63 -48.57
C MET A 1 -39.87 9.09 -47.39
N ALA A 2 -38.71 8.45 -47.66
CA ALA A 2 -37.93 7.72 -46.67
C ALA A 2 -37.13 8.66 -45.75
N PRO A 3 -36.83 8.26 -44.49
CA PRO A 3 -36.05 9.08 -43.57
C PRO A 3 -34.57 9.04 -43.97
N THR A 4 -33.95 10.21 -44.10
CA THR A 4 -32.53 10.34 -44.39
C THR A 4 -31.72 9.99 -43.13
N SER A 5 -31.21 8.76 -43.06
CA SER A 5 -30.15 8.41 -42.12
C SER A 5 -28.90 9.19 -42.51
N ILE A 6 -28.55 10.21 -41.72
CA ILE A 6 -27.30 10.94 -41.90
C ILE A 6 -26.17 9.96 -41.54
N SER A 7 -25.60 9.32 -42.55
CA SER A 7 -24.43 8.46 -42.41
C SER A 7 -23.27 9.28 -41.87
N VAL A 8 -22.83 8.91 -40.67
CA VAL A 8 -21.75 9.54 -39.88
C VAL A 8 -20.37 9.48 -40.59
N ASP A 9 -20.31 8.83 -41.77
CA ASP A 9 -19.09 8.61 -42.55
C ASP A 9 -18.59 9.86 -43.30
N ILE A 10 -19.46 10.83 -43.60
CA ILE A 10 -19.11 12.07 -44.34
C ILE A 10 -18.75 13.23 -43.38
N LEU A 11 -17.93 12.96 -42.35
CA LEU A 11 -17.36 14.01 -41.49
C LEU A 11 -15.85 14.10 -41.71
N SER A 12 -15.34 15.32 -41.91
CA SER A 12 -13.92 15.61 -42.07
C SER A 12 -13.14 15.14 -40.83
N SER A 13 -11.88 14.73 -40.99
CA SER A 13 -11.01 14.28 -39.89
C SER A 13 -10.94 15.31 -38.74
N LYS A 14 -11.11 16.61 -39.05
CA LYS A 14 -11.16 17.71 -38.08
C LYS A 14 -12.45 17.71 -37.25
N GLU A 15 -13.58 17.31 -37.83
CA GLU A 15 -14.89 17.20 -37.18
C GLU A 15 -14.99 15.92 -36.35
N LYS A 16 -14.45 14.80 -36.88
CA LYS A 16 -14.28 13.55 -36.12
C LYS A 16 -13.42 13.76 -34.87
N ASN A 17 -12.38 14.59 -34.94
CA ASN A 17 -11.54 14.94 -33.78
C ASN A 17 -12.28 15.86 -32.78
N LYS A 18 -13.07 16.83 -33.28
CA LYS A 18 -13.95 17.67 -32.44
C LYS A 18 -15.01 16.86 -31.67
N LEU A 19 -15.46 15.72 -32.20
CA LEU A 19 -16.41 14.81 -31.56
C LEU A 19 -15.77 13.76 -30.66
N ARG A 20 -14.52 13.35 -30.93
CA ARG A 20 -13.78 12.41 -30.06
C ARG A 20 -13.36 13.04 -28.73
N LYS A 21 -12.92 14.30 -28.75
CA LYS A 21 -12.53 15.04 -27.54
C LYS A 21 -13.62 15.07 -26.44
N PRO A 22 -14.90 15.41 -26.72
CA PRO A 22 -15.94 15.39 -25.70
C PRO A 22 -16.26 14.00 -25.17
N ILE A 23 -16.15 12.94 -26.00
CA ILE A 23 -16.35 11.55 -25.57
C ILE A 23 -15.26 11.13 -24.58
N VAL A 24 -13.99 11.41 -24.90
CA VAL A 24 -12.86 11.07 -24.04
C VAL A 24 -12.92 11.84 -22.72
N GLU A 25 -13.25 13.13 -22.76
CA GLU A 25 -13.39 13.92 -21.53
C GLU A 25 -14.58 13.44 -20.68
N LYS A 26 -15.68 13.01 -21.30
CA LYS A 26 -16.79 12.35 -20.59
C LYS A 26 -16.30 11.08 -19.88
N MET A 27 -15.59 10.19 -20.58
CA MET A 27 -15.03 8.98 -19.96
C MET A 27 -14.07 9.29 -18.81
N ARG A 28 -13.25 10.35 -18.93
CA ARG A 28 -12.37 10.80 -17.85
C ARG A 28 -13.17 11.26 -16.63
N ARG A 29 -14.22 12.06 -16.83
CA ARG A 29 -15.11 12.52 -15.76
C ARG A 29 -15.85 11.37 -15.09
N ASP A 30 -16.35 10.44 -15.87
CA ASP A 30 -17.06 9.25 -15.37
C ASP A 30 -16.13 8.39 -14.51
N ARG A 31 -14.88 8.19 -14.95
CA ARG A 31 -13.86 7.50 -14.15
C ARG A 31 -13.57 8.23 -12.83
N ILE A 32 -13.39 9.55 -12.86
CA ILE A 32 -13.13 10.34 -11.64
C ILE A 32 -14.31 10.23 -10.68
N ASN A 33 -15.55 10.37 -11.17
CA ASN A 33 -16.74 10.26 -10.36
C ASN A 33 -16.89 8.86 -9.75
N SER A 34 -16.61 7.81 -10.53
CA SER A 34 -16.61 6.43 -10.04
C SER A 34 -15.58 6.23 -8.92
N SER A 35 -14.37 6.75 -9.07
CA SER A 35 -13.34 6.68 -8.02
C SER A 35 -13.72 7.46 -6.76
N ILE A 36 -14.40 8.61 -6.89
CA ILE A 36 -14.90 9.36 -5.73
C ILE A 36 -15.99 8.58 -4.99
N GLU A 37 -16.91 7.93 -5.69
CA GLU A 37 -17.93 7.08 -5.06
C GLU A 37 -17.31 5.86 -4.38
N GLN A 38 -16.30 5.24 -4.98
CA GLN A 38 -15.53 4.16 -4.34
C GLN A 38 -14.84 4.63 -3.05
N LEU A 39 -14.26 5.83 -3.06
CA LEU A 39 -13.65 6.41 -1.85
C LEU A 39 -14.69 6.61 -0.74
N LYS A 40 -15.89 7.07 -1.08
CA LYS A 40 -16.99 7.22 -0.12
C LYS A 40 -17.33 5.90 0.58
N VAL A 41 -17.46 4.81 -0.18
CA VAL A 41 -17.73 3.46 0.36
C VAL A 41 -16.58 2.98 1.25
N LEU A 42 -15.33 3.13 0.81
CA LEU A 42 -14.16 2.70 1.59
C LEU A 42 -14.03 3.45 2.92
N LEU A 43 -14.46 4.71 2.95
CA LEU A 43 -14.36 5.60 4.11
C LEU A 43 -15.67 5.72 4.90
N GLU A 44 -16.71 4.96 4.54
CA GLU A 44 -18.06 5.01 5.15
C GLU A 44 -18.03 4.92 6.68
N LYS A 45 -17.18 4.05 7.22
CA LYS A 45 -16.99 3.91 8.68
C LYS A 45 -16.39 5.15 9.36
N GLN A 46 -15.65 5.98 8.63
CA GLN A 46 -15.11 7.23 9.16
C GLN A 46 -16.15 8.35 9.10
N PHE A 47 -16.97 8.39 8.03
CA PHE A 47 -18.08 9.34 7.91
C PHE A 47 -19.19 9.10 8.94
N ASN A 48 -19.54 7.83 9.20
CA ASN A 48 -20.60 7.48 10.17
C ASN A 48 -20.27 7.90 11.61
N LYS A 49 -18.99 8.13 11.94
CA LYS A 49 -18.57 8.67 13.24
C LYS A 49 -18.82 10.16 13.38
N GLN A 50 -18.87 10.89 12.26
CA GLN A 50 -19.11 12.33 12.22
C GLN A 50 -20.60 12.61 12.02
N GLU A 51 -21.20 12.11 10.92
CA GLU A 51 -22.64 12.18 10.67
C GLU A 51 -23.13 11.03 9.76
N PRO A 52 -23.93 10.08 10.26
CA PRO A 52 -24.32 8.88 9.51
C PRO A 52 -25.38 9.10 8.41
N ASN A 53 -25.98 10.29 8.29
CA ASN A 53 -27.12 10.53 7.39
C ASN A 53 -27.00 11.79 6.51
N VAL A 54 -25.82 12.41 6.46
CA VAL A 54 -25.62 13.60 5.62
C VAL A 54 -25.12 13.23 4.23
N LYS A 55 -25.69 13.91 3.23
CA LYS A 55 -25.25 13.80 1.85
C LYS A 55 -23.86 14.44 1.73
N LEU A 56 -22.84 13.60 1.74
CA LEU A 56 -21.45 14.04 1.61
C LEU A 56 -21.21 14.76 0.29
N GLU A 57 -20.62 15.96 0.36
CA GLU A 57 -20.16 16.65 -0.84
C GLU A 57 -18.87 16.02 -1.35
N LYS A 58 -18.55 16.26 -2.62
CA LYS A 58 -17.31 15.74 -3.22
C LYS A 58 -16.06 16.30 -2.53
N ALA A 59 -16.12 17.53 -2.03
CA ALA A 59 -15.03 18.14 -1.28
C ALA A 59 -14.80 17.38 0.04
N ASP A 60 -15.86 17.14 0.81
CA ASP A 60 -15.80 16.40 2.08
C ASP A 60 -15.22 14.99 1.90
N ILE A 61 -15.63 14.29 0.84
CA ILE A 61 -15.12 12.94 0.53
C ILE A 61 -13.60 12.98 0.32
N LEU A 62 -13.10 13.97 -0.41
CA LEU A 62 -11.68 14.13 -0.70
C LEU A 62 -10.89 14.57 0.53
N GLU A 63 -11.44 15.49 1.34
CA GLU A 63 -10.82 15.96 2.57
C GLU A 63 -10.67 14.81 3.58
N MET A 64 -11.73 14.04 3.80
CA MET A 64 -11.69 12.84 4.65
C MET A 64 -10.65 11.83 4.15
N ALA A 65 -10.57 11.61 2.84
CA ALA A 65 -9.58 10.70 2.26
C ALA A 65 -8.14 11.16 2.53
N VAL A 66 -7.86 12.46 2.39
CA VAL A 66 -6.54 13.03 2.68
C VAL A 66 -6.20 12.88 4.15
N SER A 67 -7.13 13.23 5.04
CA SER A 67 -6.96 13.09 6.50
C SER A 67 -6.69 11.64 6.89
N TYR A 68 -7.46 10.69 6.36
CA TYR A 68 -7.27 9.26 6.59
C TYR A 68 -5.89 8.77 6.15
N LEU A 69 -5.43 9.16 4.96
CA LEU A 69 -4.11 8.77 4.47
C LEU A 69 -2.97 9.38 5.28
N GLN A 70 -3.12 10.62 5.77
CA GLN A 70 -2.14 11.23 6.67
C GLN A 70 -2.06 10.47 8.00
N GLN A 71 -3.21 10.11 8.57
CA GLN A 71 -3.26 9.29 9.79
C GLN A 71 -2.61 7.92 9.56
N GLN A 72 -2.88 7.27 8.42
CA GLN A 72 -2.30 5.97 8.11
C GLN A 72 -0.78 6.03 7.94
N LYS A 73 -0.23 7.11 7.36
CA LYS A 73 1.23 7.33 7.28
C LYS A 73 1.88 7.48 8.66
N SER A 74 1.18 8.11 9.61
CA SER A 74 1.68 8.17 11.00
C SER A 74 1.69 6.79 11.66
N LEU A 75 0.71 5.94 11.35
CA LEU A 75 0.64 4.56 11.85
C LEU A 75 1.70 3.65 11.23
N THR A 76 2.08 3.84 9.96
CA THR A 76 3.19 3.07 9.37
C THR A 76 4.51 3.38 10.07
N HIS A 77 4.75 4.62 10.51
CA HIS A 77 5.89 4.93 11.38
C HIS A 77 5.82 4.21 12.73
N SER A 78 4.62 3.87 13.22
CA SER A 78 4.50 3.04 14.43
C SER A 78 4.95 1.59 14.20
N VAL A 79 4.79 1.04 13.00
CA VAL A 79 5.28 -0.32 12.68
C VAL A 79 6.80 -0.33 12.58
N GLU A 80 7.39 0.67 11.91
CA GLU A 80 8.83 0.89 11.90
C GLU A 80 9.39 1.10 13.33
N LYS A 81 8.63 1.79 14.18
CA LYS A 81 8.99 1.99 15.59
C LYS A 81 9.01 0.66 16.36
N VAL A 82 8.02 -0.21 16.20
CA VAL A 82 7.98 -1.52 16.88
C VAL A 82 9.17 -2.39 16.46
N GLU A 83 9.51 -2.43 15.16
CA GLU A 83 10.68 -3.16 14.68
C GLU A 83 11.98 -2.57 15.23
N SER A 84 12.10 -1.24 15.24
CA SER A 84 13.24 -0.53 15.82
C SER A 84 13.41 -0.82 17.32
N ASP A 85 12.31 -0.74 18.09
CA ASP A 85 12.30 -1.01 19.52
C ASP A 85 12.71 -2.46 19.81
N TYR A 86 12.22 -3.43 19.02
CA TYR A 86 12.64 -4.83 19.10
C TYR A 86 14.13 -5.01 18.77
N ARG A 87 14.62 -4.43 17.67
CA ARG A 87 16.03 -4.54 17.26
C ARG A 87 16.96 -3.95 18.32
N GLN A 88 16.56 -2.84 18.94
CA GLN A 88 17.29 -2.22 20.03
C GLN A 88 17.31 -3.11 21.28
N GLY A 89 16.15 -3.64 21.68
CA GLY A 89 16.05 -4.57 22.81
C GLY A 89 16.88 -5.84 22.62
N PHE A 90 16.82 -6.43 21.42
CA PHE A 90 17.64 -7.58 21.05
C PHE A 90 19.15 -7.26 21.11
N SER A 91 19.56 -6.09 20.60
CA SER A 91 20.97 -5.66 20.66
C SER A 91 21.48 -5.48 22.09
N ASN A 92 20.65 -4.93 22.98
CA ASN A 92 21.01 -4.77 24.39
C ASN A 92 21.13 -6.13 25.09
N CYS A 93 20.14 -7.01 24.91
CA CYS A 93 20.18 -8.38 25.44
C CYS A 93 21.42 -9.15 24.94
N LEU A 94 21.73 -9.06 23.64
CA LEU A 94 22.91 -9.69 23.07
C LEU A 94 24.21 -9.16 23.70
N ARG A 95 24.30 -7.84 23.92
CA ARG A 95 25.47 -7.22 24.57
C ARG A 95 25.65 -7.75 26.00
N GLU A 96 24.57 -7.82 26.76
CA GLU A 96 24.57 -8.35 28.12
C GLU A 96 24.94 -9.84 28.14
N ALA A 97 24.40 -10.64 27.22
CA ALA A 97 24.74 -12.05 27.07
C ALA A 97 26.24 -12.23 26.76
N VAL A 98 26.78 -11.48 25.80
CA VAL A 98 28.22 -11.50 25.49
C VAL A 98 29.06 -11.13 26.72
N GLN A 99 28.65 -10.10 27.46
CA GLN A 99 29.34 -9.64 28.66
C GLN A 99 29.32 -10.68 29.77
N PHE A 100 28.17 -11.32 30.02
CA PHE A 100 28.03 -12.40 30.99
C PHE A 100 28.92 -13.59 30.66
N LEU A 101 28.90 -14.05 29.40
CA LEU A 101 29.69 -15.20 28.94
C LEU A 101 31.20 -14.95 29.03
N ARG A 102 31.64 -13.69 29.02
CA ARG A 102 33.05 -13.32 29.22
C ARG A 102 33.53 -13.56 30.66
N PHE A 103 32.65 -13.47 31.65
CA PHE A 103 33.00 -13.71 33.06
C PHE A 103 33.12 -15.20 33.41
N TYR A 104 32.63 -16.10 32.55
CA TYR A 104 32.64 -17.55 32.77
C TYR A 104 33.33 -18.29 31.61
N PRO A 105 34.67 -18.30 31.53
CA PRO A 105 35.39 -18.85 30.37
C PRO A 105 35.38 -20.38 30.25
N GLU A 106 34.90 -21.13 31.26
CA GLU A 106 34.98 -22.60 31.30
C GLU A 106 34.20 -23.30 30.17
N SER A 107 33.24 -22.64 29.52
CA SER A 107 32.39 -23.22 28.46
C SER A 107 32.67 -22.61 27.07
N GLY A 108 33.93 -22.35 26.75
CA GLY A 108 34.33 -21.56 25.57
C GLY A 108 33.76 -22.02 24.22
N GLU A 109 33.53 -23.32 24.00
CA GLU A 109 32.98 -23.83 22.73
C GLU A 109 31.46 -23.66 22.62
N THR A 110 30.71 -23.89 23.71
CA THR A 110 29.27 -23.64 23.75
C THR A 110 28.98 -22.15 23.66
N HIS A 111 29.81 -21.31 24.29
CA HIS A 111 29.73 -19.85 24.20
C HIS A 111 29.91 -19.35 22.77
N LYS A 112 30.92 -19.87 22.05
CA LYS A 112 31.14 -19.54 20.63
C LYS A 112 29.97 -19.97 19.75
N LYS A 113 29.43 -21.18 19.95
CA LYS A 113 28.25 -21.68 19.20
C LYS A 113 27.02 -20.80 19.44
N LEU A 114 26.77 -20.39 20.68
CA LEU A 114 25.67 -19.51 21.05
C LEU A 114 25.81 -18.11 20.41
N LEU A 115 27.01 -17.51 20.50
CA LEU A 115 27.25 -16.19 19.91
C LEU A 115 27.11 -16.20 18.38
N ASN A 116 27.62 -17.23 17.71
CA ASN A 116 27.44 -17.39 16.26
C ASN A 116 25.96 -17.50 15.89
N HIS A 117 25.15 -18.21 16.68
CA HIS A 117 23.71 -18.32 16.45
C HIS A 117 22.97 -16.98 16.66
N LEU A 118 23.37 -16.19 17.67
CA LEU A 118 22.73 -14.91 17.98
C LEU A 118 23.17 -13.77 17.04
N GLN A 119 24.38 -13.84 16.51
CA GLN A 119 24.94 -12.87 15.56
C GLN A 119 24.65 -13.21 14.10
N ALA A 120 24.27 -14.46 13.80
CA ALA A 120 23.77 -14.82 12.49
C ALA A 120 22.55 -13.92 12.17
N PRO A 121 22.45 -13.39 10.94
CA PRO A 121 21.29 -12.60 10.55
C PRO A 121 20.05 -13.46 10.73
N GLN A 122 19.30 -13.19 11.80
CA GLN A 122 18.00 -13.79 12.04
C GLN A 122 17.14 -13.34 10.87
N THR A 123 16.89 -14.23 9.91
CA THR A 123 15.81 -14.05 8.95
C THR A 123 14.52 -14.16 9.74
N LEU A 124 14.12 -13.07 10.40
CA LEU A 124 12.85 -12.95 11.11
C LEU A 124 11.74 -12.87 10.06
N SER A 125 11.41 -14.00 9.44
CA SER A 125 10.07 -14.22 8.90
C SER A 125 9.17 -14.59 10.07
N CYS A 126 8.89 -13.62 10.94
CA CYS A 126 7.89 -13.77 12.00
C CYS A 126 6.69 -12.90 11.63
N THR A 127 5.90 -13.37 10.67
CA THR A 127 4.49 -13.00 10.62
C THR A 127 3.79 -13.87 11.66
N SER A 128 3.40 -13.24 12.75
CA SER A 128 2.41 -13.69 13.74
C SER A 128 1.75 -15.06 13.50
N SER A 129 1.88 -15.92 14.51
CA SER A 129 1.00 -17.05 14.87
C SER A 129 1.36 -18.43 14.30
N THR A 130 1.72 -19.31 15.24
CA THR A 130 1.58 -20.78 15.19
C THR A 130 2.53 -21.55 14.27
N CYS A 131 3.41 -22.29 14.93
CA CYS A 131 4.28 -23.34 14.45
C CYS A 131 3.57 -24.43 13.61
N VAL A 132 3.99 -24.60 12.34
CA VAL A 132 4.06 -25.91 11.62
C VAL A 132 5.09 -25.81 10.48
N PRO A 133 5.98 -26.79 10.25
CA PRO A 133 6.82 -26.84 9.05
C PRO A 133 6.22 -27.76 7.98
N SER A 134 6.05 -27.28 6.74
CA SER A 134 6.33 -28.06 5.51
C SER A 134 5.99 -27.32 4.20
N ILE A 135 7.04 -27.11 3.40
CA ILE A 135 7.24 -27.49 1.99
C ILE A 135 6.24 -27.02 0.88
N ASP A 136 6.87 -26.33 -0.08
CA ASP A 136 6.68 -26.23 -1.54
C ASP A 136 5.78 -25.17 -2.23
N VAL A 137 6.51 -24.35 -3.01
CA VAL A 137 6.25 -23.86 -4.38
C VAL A 137 5.02 -22.98 -4.63
N CYS A 138 5.28 -21.69 -4.90
CA CYS A 138 4.66 -21.03 -6.05
C CYS A 138 5.52 -19.87 -6.58
N LYS A 139 5.57 -19.79 -7.92
CA LYS A 139 6.42 -18.95 -8.76
C LYS A 139 6.28 -17.46 -8.45
N GLN A 140 7.41 -16.77 -8.33
CA GLN A 140 7.47 -15.31 -8.45
C GLN A 140 7.06 -14.90 -9.87
N VAL A 141 5.84 -14.40 -10.03
CA VAL A 141 5.50 -13.51 -11.14
C VAL A 141 6.08 -12.15 -10.79
N SER A 142 7.14 -11.77 -11.50
CA SER A 142 7.73 -10.45 -11.50
C SER A 142 6.73 -9.44 -12.08
N LEU A 143 5.95 -8.80 -11.21
CA LEU A 143 5.12 -7.66 -11.62
C LEU A 143 6.04 -6.43 -11.72
N ALA A 144 6.47 -6.18 -12.95
CA ALA A 144 7.30 -5.06 -13.35
C ALA A 144 6.80 -3.74 -12.72
N ASN A 145 7.76 -3.03 -12.13
CA ASN A 145 7.66 -1.65 -11.69
C ASN A 145 7.11 -0.78 -12.84
N HIS A 146 5.82 -0.48 -12.82
CA HIS A 146 5.27 0.63 -13.59
C HIS A 146 5.52 1.92 -12.81
N THR A 147 6.78 2.34 -12.80
CA THR A 147 7.12 3.72 -12.49
C THR A 147 6.48 4.62 -13.55
N SER A 148 5.75 5.61 -13.05
CA SER A 148 5.71 6.94 -13.66
C SER A 148 5.16 7.02 -15.09
N LYS A 149 3.94 6.52 -15.34
CA LYS A 149 3.11 7.15 -16.37
C LYS A 149 2.61 8.48 -15.83
N ILE A 150 3.51 9.45 -15.94
CA ILE A 150 3.29 10.89 -15.87
C ILE A 150 1.90 11.22 -16.40
N TRP A 151 1.12 11.83 -15.50
CA TRP A 151 -0.13 12.49 -15.83
C TRP A 151 0.13 13.43 -17.01
N ARG A 152 -0.45 13.13 -18.18
CA ARG A 152 -0.43 14.07 -19.31
C ARG A 152 -1.76 14.84 -19.29
N PRO A 153 -1.73 16.18 -19.23
CA PRO A 153 -2.93 16.97 -19.46
C PRO A 153 -3.43 16.69 -20.88
N TRP A 154 -4.75 16.59 -21.04
CA TRP A 154 -5.40 16.66 -22.35
C TRP A 154 -5.43 18.11 -22.84
#